data_AF-A0A259MII6-F1
#
_entry.id   AF-A0A259MII6-F1
#
_cell.length_a   1.000
_cell.length_b   1.000
_cell.length_c   1.000
_cell.angle_alpha   90.00
_cell.angle_beta   90.00
_cell.angle_gamma   90.00
#
_symmetry.space_group_name_H-M   'P 1'
#
loop_
_entity.id
_entity.type
_entity.pdbx_description
1 polymer ?
#
loop_
_entity_poly.entity_id
_entity_poly.type
_entity_poly.pdbx_seq_one_letter_code
_entity_poly.pdbx_strand_id
1 'polypeptide(L)'
;MTKPVRGKPFQPGQSGNPGGRPKMPDALKARIAKLASKDAVDVLQAALSSQDEKVRIQAAGMLMDRAWGKAITPSDVKVTNGDLNADHLQALKDRMRQRPELVAGTDLDKAG
;
A
#
# COMPACT_ATOMS: atom_id res chain seq x y z
N MET A 1 -15.98 -24.21 33.68
CA MET A 1 -16.00 -23.44 32.40
C MET A 1 -14.78 -23.84 31.59
N THR A 2 -14.95 -24.67 30.57
CA THR A 2 -13.87 -25.16 29.70
C THR A 2 -13.46 -24.08 28.70
N LYS A 3 -12.16 -23.77 28.63
CA LYS A 3 -11.62 -22.76 27.71
C LYS A 3 -11.79 -23.26 26.26
N PRO A 4 -12.18 -22.40 25.30
CA PRO A 4 -12.34 -22.82 23.92
C PRO A 4 -10.99 -23.28 23.36
N VAL A 5 -11.00 -24.43 22.69
CA VAL A 5 -9.83 -25.00 22.02
C VAL A 5 -9.42 -24.03 20.91
N ARG A 6 -8.19 -23.50 21.00
CA ARG A 6 -7.60 -22.66 19.96
C ARG A 6 -7.55 -23.47 18.66
N GLY A 7 -8.12 -22.95 17.58
CA GLY A 7 -8.09 -23.61 16.26
C GLY A 7 -6.65 -23.92 15.81
N LYS A 8 -6.50 -24.83 14.85
CA LYS A 8 -5.18 -25.19 14.29
C LYS A 8 -4.46 -23.93 13.78
N PRO A 9 -3.18 -23.70 14.17
CA PRO A 9 -2.41 -22.57 13.66
C PRO A 9 -2.19 -22.71 12.15
N PHE A 10 -2.10 -21.56 11.45
CA PHE A 10 -1.69 -21.55 10.05
C PHE A 10 -0.28 -22.11 9.91
N GLN A 11 -0.01 -22.82 8.81
CA GLN A 11 1.32 -23.35 8.55
C GLN A 11 2.30 -22.19 8.31
N PRO A 12 3.51 -22.22 8.91
CA PRO A 12 4.55 -21.24 8.63
C PRO A 12 4.81 -21.16 7.12
N GLY A 13 4.78 -19.94 6.56
CA GLY A 13 4.98 -19.72 5.13
C GLY A 13 3.71 -19.89 4.26
N GLN A 14 2.58 -20.30 4.82
CA GLN A 14 1.32 -20.41 4.08
C GLN A 14 0.28 -19.43 4.61
N SER A 15 -0.07 -18.44 3.78
CA SER A 15 -1.17 -17.52 4.09
C SER A 15 -2.47 -18.29 4.27
N GLY A 16 -3.20 -18.02 5.36
CA GLY A 16 -4.56 -18.54 5.57
C GLY A 16 -5.58 -18.01 4.55
N ASN A 17 -5.22 -16.97 3.79
CA ASN A 17 -5.98 -16.47 2.66
C ASN A 17 -5.10 -16.47 1.41
N PRO A 18 -4.93 -17.62 0.73
CA PRO A 18 -4.10 -17.71 -0.47
C PRO A 18 -4.67 -16.91 -1.65
N GLY A 19 -5.99 -16.69 -1.69
CA GLY A 19 -6.66 -15.87 -2.73
C GLY A 19 -6.61 -14.36 -2.47
N GLY A 20 -6.15 -13.93 -1.30
CA GLY A 20 -6.18 -12.53 -0.89
C GLY A 20 -7.58 -11.92 -0.96
N ARG A 21 -7.66 -10.59 -0.98
CA ARG A 21 -8.88 -9.90 -1.40
C ARG A 21 -8.86 -9.89 -2.94
N PRO A 22 -9.87 -10.46 -3.63
CA PRO A 22 -9.88 -10.45 -5.09
C PRO A 22 -9.78 -9.02 -5.61
N LYS A 23 -8.94 -8.82 -6.64
CA LYS A 23 -8.79 -7.52 -7.29
C LYS A 23 -10.14 -7.11 -7.88
N MET A 24 -10.53 -5.86 -7.63
CA MET A 24 -11.73 -5.31 -8.22
C MET A 24 -11.63 -5.35 -9.75
N PRO A 25 -12.65 -5.86 -10.47
CA PRO A 25 -12.66 -5.88 -11.93
C PRO A 25 -12.44 -4.49 -12.51
N ASP A 26 -11.60 -4.36 -13.54
CA ASP A 26 -11.22 -3.04 -14.07
C ASP A 26 -12.41 -2.31 -14.71
N ALA A 27 -13.38 -3.05 -15.28
CA ALA A 27 -14.63 -2.50 -15.76
C ALA A 27 -15.45 -1.83 -14.64
N LEU A 28 -15.44 -2.40 -13.43
CA LEU A 28 -16.12 -1.81 -12.28
C LEU A 28 -15.39 -0.56 -11.78
N LYS A 29 -14.04 -0.59 -11.72
CA LYS A 29 -13.24 0.60 -11.39
C LYS A 29 -13.50 1.75 -12.36
N ALA A 30 -13.51 1.48 -13.67
CA ALA A 30 -13.75 2.50 -14.70
C ALA A 30 -15.16 3.11 -14.59
N ARG A 31 -16.18 2.28 -14.32
CA ARG A 31 -17.55 2.77 -14.09
C ARG A 31 -17.63 3.64 -12.84
N ILE A 32 -17.02 3.20 -11.73
CA ILE A 32 -16.98 3.97 -10.47
C ILE A 32 -16.25 5.30 -10.69
N ALA A 33 -15.10 5.30 -11.36
CA ALA A 33 -14.35 6.52 -11.64
C ALA A 33 -15.14 7.55 -12.47
N LYS A 34 -15.88 7.05 -13.47
CA LYS A 34 -16.74 7.88 -14.34
C LYS A 34 -17.93 8.48 -13.57
N LEU A 35 -18.57 7.69 -12.70
CA LEU A 35 -19.69 8.11 -11.84
C LEU A 35 -19.26 9.02 -10.70
N ALA A 36 -18.08 8.79 -10.14
CA ALA A 36 -17.58 9.46 -8.94
C ALA A 36 -17.30 10.95 -9.13
N SER A 37 -17.25 11.44 -10.38
CA SER A 37 -16.75 12.78 -10.65
C SER A 37 -17.85 13.85 -10.76
N LYS A 38 -18.86 13.64 -11.61
CA LYS A 38 -19.93 14.64 -11.80
C LYS A 38 -21.20 14.25 -11.06
N ASP A 39 -21.72 13.06 -11.33
CA ASP A 39 -23.01 12.60 -10.80
C ASP A 39 -22.97 12.48 -9.27
N ALA A 40 -21.84 12.06 -8.70
CA ALA A 40 -21.68 11.99 -7.25
C ALA A 40 -21.73 13.36 -6.56
N VAL A 41 -21.20 14.42 -7.20
CA VAL A 41 -21.25 15.79 -6.65
C VAL A 41 -22.67 16.32 -6.70
N ASP A 42 -23.38 16.09 -7.81
CA ASP A 42 -24.79 16.49 -7.97
C ASP A 42 -25.68 15.82 -6.90
N VAL A 43 -25.42 14.55 -6.58
CA VAL A 43 -26.11 13.82 -5.50
C VAL A 43 -25.78 14.40 -4.12
N LEU A 44 -24.51 14.72 -3.84
CA LEU A 44 -24.12 15.36 -2.58
C LEU A 44 -24.76 16.73 -2.42
N GLN A 45 -24.86 17.51 -3.50
CA GLN A 45 -25.55 18.80 -3.49
C GLN A 45 -27.04 18.63 -3.16
N ALA A 46 -27.72 17.65 -3.75
CA ALA A 46 -29.11 17.34 -3.40
C ALA A 46 -29.26 16.87 -1.95
N ALA A 47 -28.29 16.11 -1.44
CA ALA A 47 -28.29 15.61 -0.06
C ALA A 47 -28.17 16.72 1.00
N LEU A 48 -27.64 17.90 0.66
CA LEU A 48 -27.62 19.08 1.55
C LEU A 48 -29.03 19.58 1.90
N SER A 49 -30.03 19.29 1.07
CA SER A 49 -31.43 19.64 1.30
C SER A 49 -32.25 18.47 1.88
N SER A 50 -31.62 17.36 2.24
CA SER A 50 -32.29 16.22 2.87
C SER A 50 -32.97 16.63 4.19
N GLN A 51 -34.10 16.00 4.54
CA GLN A 51 -34.74 16.19 5.84
C GLN A 51 -33.95 15.54 6.99
N ASP A 52 -33.20 14.48 6.70
CA ASP A 52 -32.34 13.81 7.69
C ASP A 52 -31.06 14.64 7.94
N GLU A 53 -30.90 15.08 9.17
CA GLU A 53 -29.75 15.86 9.63
C GLU A 53 -28.43 15.10 9.48
N LYS A 54 -28.41 13.79 9.71
CA LYS A 54 -27.19 12.97 9.55
C LYS A 54 -26.73 12.98 8.11
N VAL A 55 -27.67 12.85 7.17
CA VAL A 55 -27.38 12.88 5.73
C VAL A 55 -26.83 14.25 5.33
N ARG A 56 -27.44 15.35 5.80
CA ARG A 56 -26.95 16.71 5.51
C ARG A 56 -25.52 16.93 6.02
N ILE A 57 -25.24 16.56 7.28
CA ILE A 57 -23.92 16.73 7.90
C ILE A 57 -22.87 15.91 7.15
N GLN A 58 -23.18 14.66 6.80
CA GLN A 58 -22.26 13.82 6.04
C GLN A 58 -21.99 14.39 4.64
N ALA A 59 -23.02 14.84 3.93
CA ALA A 59 -22.87 15.43 2.61
C ALA A 59 -21.99 16.70 2.65
N ALA A 60 -22.22 17.57 3.64
CA ALA A 60 -21.40 18.76 3.87
C ALA A 60 -19.94 18.39 4.15
N GLY A 61 -19.69 17.43 5.06
CA GLY A 61 -18.33 16.97 5.37
C GLY A 61 -17.60 16.37 4.16
N MET A 62 -18.28 15.57 3.35
CA MET A 62 -17.69 14.98 2.14
C MET A 62 -17.32 16.04 1.10
N LEU A 63 -18.13 17.09 0.93
CA LEU A 63 -17.81 18.21 0.05
C LEU A 63 -16.62 19.01 0.55
N MET A 64 -16.56 19.28 1.86
CA MET A 64 -15.43 20.00 2.47
C MET A 64 -14.12 19.22 2.34
N ASP A 65 -14.13 17.91 2.62
CA ASP A 65 -12.98 17.03 2.44
C ASP A 65 -12.44 17.05 0.99
N ARG A 66 -13.30 17.31 0.00
CA ARG A 66 -12.89 17.37 -1.41
C ARG A 66 -12.32 18.74 -1.80
N ALA A 67 -12.82 19.82 -1.21
CA ALA A 67 -12.38 21.18 -1.47
C ALA A 67 -11.08 21.53 -0.73
N TRP A 68 -10.93 21.08 0.52
CA TRP A 68 -9.78 21.42 1.37
C TRP A 68 -8.89 20.23 1.74
N GLY A 69 -9.26 19.01 1.33
CA GLY A 69 -8.56 17.79 1.74
C GLY A 69 -9.04 17.29 3.10
N LYS A 70 -8.75 16.02 3.40
CA LYS A 70 -8.98 15.46 4.75
C LYS A 70 -7.92 15.96 5.72
N ALA A 71 -8.26 15.98 7.00
CA ALA A 71 -7.31 16.24 8.08
C ALA A 71 -6.07 15.34 7.95
N ILE A 72 -4.90 15.96 8.03
CA ILE A 72 -3.61 15.24 8.03
C ILE A 72 -3.60 14.32 9.26
N THR A 73 -3.53 13.02 9.03
CA THR A 73 -3.38 12.03 10.10
C THR A 73 -1.88 11.80 10.30
N PRO A 74 -1.26 12.29 11.39
CA PRO A 74 0.16 12.05 11.63
C PRO A 74 0.38 10.57 11.91
N SER A 75 1.22 9.91 11.12
CA SER A 75 1.70 8.55 11.41
C SER A 75 3.08 8.63 12.02
N ASP A 76 3.21 8.24 13.28
CA ASP A 76 4.51 8.16 13.94
C ASP A 76 5.23 6.89 13.48
N VAL A 77 6.21 7.04 12.59
CA VAL A 77 7.04 5.93 12.13
C VAL A 77 8.27 5.88 13.03
N LYS A 78 8.16 5.09 14.10
CA LYS A 78 9.29 4.79 14.98
C LYS A 78 10.24 3.81 14.28
N VAL A 79 11.20 4.34 13.52
CA VAL A 79 12.29 3.53 12.95
C VAL A 79 13.25 3.17 14.09
N THR A 80 13.16 1.94 14.58
CA THR A 80 14.23 1.38 15.41
C THR A 80 15.39 1.01 14.49
N ASN A 81 16.52 1.70 14.61
CA ASN A 81 17.76 1.40 13.88
C ASN A 81 18.41 0.05 14.29
N GLY A 82 17.69 -0.79 15.03
CA GLY A 82 18.10 -2.15 15.32
C GLY A 82 18.04 -2.96 14.03
N ASP A 83 19.13 -3.62 13.70
CA ASP A 83 19.30 -4.59 12.61
C ASP A 83 19.54 -4.02 11.20
N LEU A 84 19.00 -2.84 10.84
CA LEU A 84 19.23 -2.24 9.51
C LEU A 84 20.73 -2.02 9.19
N ASN A 85 21.50 -1.56 10.18
CA ASN A 85 22.92 -1.29 9.99
C ASN A 85 23.75 -2.57 9.89
N ALA A 86 23.36 -3.61 10.63
CA ALA A 86 24.07 -4.90 10.63
C ALA A 86 23.80 -5.67 9.32
N ASP A 87 22.54 -5.71 8.89
CA ASP A 87 22.13 -6.35 7.64
C ASP A 87 22.73 -5.62 6.42
N HIS A 88 22.78 -4.29 6.45
CA HIS A 88 23.41 -3.50 5.40
C HIS A 88 24.91 -3.77 5.30
N LEU A 89 25.61 -3.83 6.44
CA LEU A 89 27.04 -4.15 6.47
C LEU A 89 27.32 -5.58 5.98
N GLN A 90 26.46 -6.54 6.33
CA GLN A 90 26.58 -7.92 5.85
C GLN A 90 26.37 -8.00 4.33
N ALA A 91 25.35 -7.32 3.80
CA ALA A 91 25.11 -7.24 2.36
C ALA A 91 26.28 -6.60 1.59
N LEU A 92 26.92 -5.56 2.14
CA LEU A 92 28.12 -4.97 1.55
C LEU A 92 29.31 -5.95 1.55
N LYS A 93 29.51 -6.68 2.66
CA LYS A 93 30.56 -7.71 2.75
C LYS A 93 30.34 -8.84 1.75
N ASP A 94 29.10 -9.31 1.60
CA ASP A 94 28.76 -10.36 0.63
C ASP A 94 28.96 -9.88 -0.81
N ARG A 95 28.60 -8.63 -1.13
CA ARG A 95 28.89 -8.02 -2.43
C ARG A 95 30.39 -7.87 -2.69
N MET A 96 31.18 -7.52 -1.67
CA MET A 96 32.64 -7.45 -1.80
C MET A 96 33.27 -8.83 -2.05
N ARG A 97 32.73 -9.90 -1.44
CA ARG A 97 33.18 -11.27 -1.72
C ARG A 97 32.79 -11.75 -3.12
N GLN A 98 31.61 -11.35 -3.60
CA GLN A 98 31.11 -11.73 -4.91
C GLN A 98 31.59 -10.83 -6.05
N ARG A 99 32.51 -9.89 -5.79
CA ARG A 99 33.03 -8.99 -6.82
C ARG A 99 33.63 -9.85 -7.95
N PRO A 100 32.97 -9.97 -9.12
CA PRO A 100 33.62 -10.58 -10.26
C PRO A 100 34.81 -9.68 -10.53
N GLU A 101 35.98 -10.27 -10.78
CA GLU A 101 37.11 -9.48 -11.23
C GLU A 101 36.62 -8.64 -12.41
N LEU A 102 36.79 -7.32 -12.31
CA LEU A 102 36.67 -6.46 -13.47
C LEU A 102 37.66 -7.04 -14.46
N VAL A 103 37.15 -7.77 -15.46
CA VAL A 103 37.95 -8.31 -16.56
C VAL A 103 38.67 -7.10 -17.13
N ALA A 104 39.95 -7.00 -16.77
CA ALA A 104 40.80 -5.91 -17.20
C ALA A 104 40.90 -6.04 -18.70
N GLY A 105 40.17 -5.17 -19.41
CA GLY A 105 40.28 -5.04 -20.84
C GLY A 105 41.72 -4.72 -21.19
N THR A 106 42.40 -5.67 -21.82
CA THR A 106 43.54 -5.43 -22.70
C THR A 106 43.45 -6.44 -23.84
N ASP A 107 42.51 -6.18 -24.76
CA ASP A 107 42.64 -6.60 -26.15
C ASP A 107 43.72 -5.73 -26.80
N LEU A 108 44.99 -6.01 -26.49
CA LEU A 108 46.13 -5.55 -27.26
C LEU A 108 47.18 -6.67 -27.19
N ASP A 109 47.74 -7.01 -28.36
CA ASP A 109 48.89 -7.90 -28.57
C ASP A 109 48.61 -9.41 -28.70
N LYS A 110 48.00 -9.82 -29.83
CA LYS A 110 48.50 -10.97 -30.62
C LYS A 110 48.32 -10.72 -32.12
N ALA A 111 49.23 -9.93 -32.68
CA ALA A 111 49.69 -10.11 -34.06
C ALA A 111 50.84 -11.12 -34.05
N GLY A 112 50.80 -12.08 -34.97
CA GLY A 112 51.81 -13.14 -35.15
C GLY A 112 51.22 -14.33 -35.88
#